data_AF-A0A7V1F7F7-F1
#
_entry.id   AF-A0A7V1F7F7-F1
#
_cell.length_a   1.000
_cell.length_b   1.000
_cell.length_c   1.000
_cell.angle_alpha   90.00
_cell.angle_beta   90.00
_cell.angle_gamma   90.00
#
_symmetry.space_group_name_H-M   'P 1'
#
loop_
_entity.id
_entity.type
_entity.pdbx_description
1 polymer ?
#
loop_
_entity_poly.entity_id
_entity_poly.type
_entity_poly.pdbx_seq_one_letter_code
_entity_poly.pdbx_strand_id
1 'polypeptide(L)'
;MSSRALEVNIAEHRVDVTIDPRYHVIKKVMSGYGGLQKLLDTFLKELCHPYKNRKFIVNEAGTYSLGYFYDLKTHPEGPEAARLYIDIAIDSIEKARETEIKTDAFHNLYALLQKSIKESGPELKRFLPVINYGFSRINKLSGEHLSLIARSYYRLNRLARAFLHEAPPETDFQAVNSLLIRYFEYTFSYWLSENDPHEWFGREISQPLQSEISALFKPISHSHIRACRTKLHEIVSLRDNNSRTTLEKLLCLPGYGEIVSLYKGLPDRLFESADNEKLKHQYKLIFLFHNMNIAGLSGIHEETLREVNRIISWLIAHEDIEHIQLLIQKTFTILRKSIEKFPGTVLKSVLNMGKGVYMTDESELVNFLGSFSFQVGKPTLLKSNLPVRR
;
A
#
# COMPACT_ATOMS: atom_id res chain seq x y z
N MET A 1 -8.73 13.49 -42.16
CA MET A 1 -7.67 14.49 -42.37
C MET A 1 -6.97 14.68 -41.04
N SER A 2 -5.70 14.27 -40.96
CA SER A 2 -4.86 14.50 -39.79
C SER A 2 -4.53 16.00 -39.70
N SER A 3 -4.57 16.58 -38.49
CA SER A 3 -4.28 18.00 -38.31
C SER A 3 -2.80 18.25 -38.57
N ARG A 4 -2.48 19.27 -39.37
CA ARG A 4 -1.11 19.70 -39.68
C ARG A 4 -0.29 20.01 -38.41
N ALA A 5 -0.95 20.39 -37.31
CA ALA A 5 -0.32 20.60 -36.00
C ALA A 5 0.03 19.29 -35.27
N LEU A 6 -0.71 18.20 -35.53
CA LEU A 6 -0.41 16.86 -35.03
C LEU A 6 0.76 16.24 -35.81
N GLU A 7 0.80 16.43 -37.13
CA GLU A 7 1.92 16.01 -37.98
C GLU A 7 3.22 16.76 -37.66
N VAL A 8 3.15 18.07 -37.40
CA VAL A 8 4.31 18.86 -36.96
C VAL A 8 4.79 18.44 -35.56
N ASN A 9 3.89 18.20 -34.60
CA ASN A 9 4.28 17.66 -33.28
C ASN A 9 4.92 16.26 -33.39
N ILE A 10 4.38 15.37 -34.22
CA ILE A 10 4.93 14.01 -34.44
C ILE A 10 6.28 14.08 -35.17
N ALA A 11 6.47 15.04 -36.08
CA ALA A 11 7.72 15.26 -36.79
C ALA A 11 8.80 15.91 -35.92
N GLU A 12 8.45 16.87 -35.05
CA GLU A 12 9.37 17.51 -34.09
C GLU A 12 9.78 16.55 -32.95
N HIS A 13 8.97 15.55 -32.63
CA HIS A 13 9.27 14.53 -31.62
C HIS A 13 9.78 13.20 -32.18
N ARG A 14 10.09 13.13 -33.48
CA ARG A 14 10.76 11.97 -34.10
C ARG A 14 12.24 11.96 -33.73
N VAL A 15 12.54 11.60 -32.48
CA VAL A 15 13.91 11.34 -32.04
C VAL A 15 14.29 9.96 -32.56
N ASP A 16 15.39 9.86 -33.31
CA ASP A 16 15.97 8.55 -33.65
C ASP A 16 16.59 7.96 -32.37
N VAL A 17 15.84 7.07 -31.72
CA VAL A 17 16.26 6.48 -30.45
C VAL A 17 17.03 5.20 -30.71
N THR A 18 18.32 5.26 -30.42
CA THR A 18 19.21 4.11 -30.35
C THR A 18 19.09 3.43 -28.99
N ILE A 19 19.17 2.09 -28.98
CA ILE A 19 19.17 1.33 -27.74
C ILE A 19 20.52 1.51 -27.06
N ASP A 20 20.51 1.99 -25.82
CA ASP A 20 21.72 2.10 -25.01
C ASP A 20 22.37 0.72 -24.86
N PRO A 21 23.70 0.59 -25.12
CA PRO A 21 24.40 -0.69 -25.06
C PRO A 21 24.22 -1.47 -23.76
N ARG A 22 23.97 -0.78 -22.64
CA ARG A 22 23.71 -1.43 -21.34
C ARG A 22 22.52 -2.39 -21.38
N TYR A 23 21.53 -2.15 -22.25
CA TYR A 23 20.34 -2.98 -22.36
C TYR A 23 20.47 -4.15 -23.34
N HIS A 24 21.59 -4.26 -24.07
CA HIS A 24 21.81 -5.39 -24.98
C HIS A 24 21.83 -6.74 -24.27
N VAL A 25 22.22 -6.78 -22.99
CA VAL A 25 22.16 -8.00 -22.20
C VAL A 25 20.73 -8.53 -22.04
N ILE A 26 19.73 -7.65 -21.90
CA ILE A 26 18.32 -8.04 -21.87
C ILE A 26 17.93 -8.67 -23.21
N LYS A 27 18.34 -8.03 -24.32
CA LYS A 27 18.08 -8.54 -25.68
C LYS A 27 18.70 -9.91 -25.91
N LYS A 28 19.92 -10.12 -25.44
CA LYS A 28 20.64 -11.39 -25.54
C LYS A 28 19.98 -12.50 -24.73
N VAL A 29 19.60 -12.24 -23.47
CA VAL A 29 18.90 -13.23 -22.64
C VAL A 29 17.56 -13.65 -23.27
N MET A 30 16.85 -12.70 -23.89
CA MET A 30 15.52 -12.93 -24.46
C MET A 30 15.56 -13.40 -25.94
N SER A 31 16.73 -13.73 -26.49
CA SER A 31 16.90 -14.02 -27.92
C SER A 31 16.24 -15.31 -28.39
N GLY A 32 15.87 -16.22 -27.47
CA GLY A 32 15.23 -17.50 -27.78
C GLY A 32 13.82 -17.37 -28.41
N TYR A 33 13.18 -16.21 -28.34
CA TYR A 33 11.82 -15.99 -28.84
C TYR A 33 11.80 -15.07 -30.06
N GLY A 34 11.82 -15.66 -31.26
CA GLY A 34 11.79 -14.91 -32.52
C GLY A 34 10.58 -13.98 -32.68
N GLY A 35 9.42 -14.35 -32.10
CA GLY A 35 8.21 -13.52 -32.11
C GLY A 35 8.25 -12.29 -31.21
N LEU A 36 9.18 -12.23 -30.24
CA LEU A 36 9.25 -11.14 -29.26
C LEU A 36 10.25 -10.05 -29.66
N GLN A 37 11.14 -10.29 -30.62
CA GLN A 37 12.24 -9.37 -30.94
C GLN A 37 11.75 -7.94 -31.26
N LYS A 38 10.67 -7.82 -32.04
CA LYS A 38 10.11 -6.50 -32.40
C LYS A 38 9.50 -5.78 -31.20
N LEU A 39 8.81 -6.51 -30.33
CA LEU A 39 8.21 -5.95 -29.11
C LEU A 39 9.30 -5.55 -28.10
N LEU A 40 10.33 -6.41 -27.97
CA LEU A 40 11.47 -6.16 -27.11
C LEU A 40 12.27 -4.94 -27.57
N ASP A 41 12.51 -4.79 -28.88
CA ASP A 41 13.16 -3.60 -29.43
C ASP A 41 12.34 -2.34 -29.20
N THR A 42 11.00 -2.44 -29.26
CA THR A 42 10.11 -1.30 -28.93
C THR A 42 10.25 -0.93 -27.46
N PHE A 43 10.23 -1.90 -26.55
CA PHE A 43 10.45 -1.68 -25.12
C PHE A 43 11.82 -1.06 -24.81
N LEU A 44 12.89 -1.61 -25.39
CA LEU A 44 14.25 -1.12 -25.15
C LEU A 44 14.49 0.28 -25.74
N LYS A 45 13.86 0.62 -26.87
CA LYS A 45 13.85 1.99 -27.40
C LYS A 45 13.07 2.93 -26.47
N GLU A 46 11.91 2.52 -25.98
CA GLU A 46 11.14 3.34 -25.04
C GLU A 46 11.90 3.64 -23.74
N LEU A 47 12.70 2.68 -23.23
CA LEU A 47 13.61 2.89 -22.11
C LEU A 47 14.66 3.98 -22.35
N CYS A 48 15.03 4.20 -23.61
CA CYS A 48 16.05 5.17 -24.03
C CYS A 48 15.43 6.49 -24.51
N HIS A 49 14.10 6.56 -24.65
CA HIS A 49 13.42 7.75 -25.13
C HIS A 49 13.54 8.91 -24.12
N PRO A 50 13.74 10.17 -24.56
CA PRO A 50 13.80 11.33 -23.65
C PRO A 50 12.49 11.55 -22.88
N TYR A 51 11.36 11.28 -23.54
CA TYR A 51 10.01 11.40 -22.98
C TYR A 51 9.42 10.00 -22.77
N LYS A 52 9.82 9.35 -21.68
CA LYS A 52 9.47 7.95 -21.40
C LYS A 52 8.00 7.79 -21.04
N ASN A 53 7.30 6.91 -21.74
CA ASN A 53 6.03 6.34 -21.31
C ASN A 53 6.28 5.33 -20.17
N ARG A 54 6.30 5.85 -18.94
CA ARG A 54 6.61 5.05 -17.74
C ARG A 54 5.60 3.93 -17.49
N LYS A 55 4.31 4.15 -17.80
CA LYS A 55 3.28 3.12 -17.64
C LYS A 55 3.59 1.92 -18.55
N PHE A 56 3.89 2.20 -19.82
CA PHE A 56 4.30 1.16 -20.76
C PHE A 56 5.59 0.46 -20.31
N ILE A 57 6.62 1.22 -19.93
CA ILE A 57 7.90 0.65 -19.45
C ILE A 57 7.70 -0.29 -18.26
N VAL A 58 6.91 0.13 -17.26
CA VAL A 58 6.66 -0.69 -16.08
C VAL A 58 5.93 -1.97 -16.46
N ASN A 59 4.89 -1.88 -17.30
CA ASN A 59 4.13 -3.04 -17.75
C ASN A 59 5.00 -4.04 -18.51
N GLU A 60 5.75 -3.58 -19.52
CA GLU A 60 6.61 -4.45 -20.33
C GLU A 60 7.77 -5.02 -19.50
N ALA A 61 8.38 -4.24 -18.60
CA ALA A 61 9.40 -4.75 -17.70
C ALA A 61 8.86 -5.88 -16.81
N GLY A 62 7.62 -5.78 -16.33
CA GLY A 62 6.95 -6.85 -15.60
C GLY A 62 6.76 -8.10 -16.46
N THR A 63 6.22 -7.94 -17.67
CA THR A 63 6.03 -9.03 -18.64
C THR A 63 7.34 -9.78 -18.90
N TYR A 64 8.43 -9.07 -19.23
CA TYR A 64 9.70 -9.70 -19.55
C TYR A 64 10.41 -10.29 -18.34
N SER A 65 10.47 -9.58 -17.22
CA SER A 65 11.20 -10.04 -16.04
C SER A 65 10.49 -11.18 -15.29
N LEU A 66 9.15 -11.19 -15.28
CA LEU A 66 8.37 -12.18 -14.56
C LEU A 66 7.89 -13.30 -15.49
N GLY A 67 7.39 -12.97 -16.68
CA GLY A 67 6.86 -13.93 -17.64
C GLY A 67 7.93 -14.84 -18.23
N TYR A 68 9.14 -14.32 -18.44
CA TYR A 68 10.28 -15.04 -19.02
C TYR A 68 11.40 -15.25 -18.00
N PHE A 69 11.03 -15.43 -16.74
CA PHE A 69 12.01 -15.65 -15.66
C PHE A 69 12.84 -16.93 -15.86
N TYR A 70 12.32 -17.94 -16.56
CA TYR A 70 13.08 -19.16 -16.87
C TYR A 70 14.34 -18.84 -17.70
N ASP A 71 14.24 -17.94 -18.67
CA ASP A 71 15.37 -17.51 -19.50
C ASP A 71 16.38 -16.69 -18.70
N LEU A 72 15.89 -15.81 -17.83
CA LEU A 72 16.76 -15.13 -16.86
C LEU A 72 17.49 -16.14 -15.97
N LYS A 73 16.82 -17.19 -15.51
CA LYS A 73 17.44 -18.18 -14.64
C LYS A 73 18.53 -18.98 -15.36
N THR A 74 18.23 -19.46 -16.56
CA THR A 74 19.07 -20.42 -17.30
C THR A 74 20.22 -19.75 -18.06
N HIS A 75 20.05 -18.50 -18.51
CA HIS A 75 21.10 -17.82 -19.26
C HIS A 75 22.27 -17.37 -18.36
N PRO A 76 23.54 -17.47 -18.80
CA PRO A 76 24.71 -17.05 -18.02
C PRO A 76 24.65 -15.60 -17.52
N GLU A 77 24.24 -14.67 -18.38
CA GLU A 77 24.06 -13.23 -18.09
C GLU A 77 22.70 -12.87 -17.47
N GLY A 78 21.92 -13.88 -17.12
CA GLY A 78 20.62 -13.73 -16.49
C GLY A 78 20.58 -12.84 -15.24
N PRO A 79 21.50 -13.00 -14.27
CA PRO A 79 21.58 -12.12 -13.10
C PRO A 79 21.82 -10.65 -13.45
N GLU A 80 22.60 -10.37 -14.50
CA GLU A 80 22.86 -9.00 -14.94
C GLU A 80 21.62 -8.38 -15.63
N ALA A 81 20.90 -9.16 -16.44
CA ALA A 81 19.61 -8.72 -16.97
C ALA A 81 18.57 -8.48 -15.86
N ALA A 82 18.51 -9.35 -14.84
CA ALA A 82 17.66 -9.14 -13.67
C ALA A 82 18.02 -7.86 -12.90
N ARG A 83 19.32 -7.53 -12.80
CA ARG A 83 19.81 -6.30 -12.18
C ARG A 83 19.30 -5.06 -12.92
N LEU A 84 19.25 -5.09 -14.25
CA LEU A 84 18.70 -3.99 -15.05
C LEU A 84 17.18 -3.83 -14.86
N TYR A 85 16.43 -4.92 -14.71
CA TYR A 85 15.00 -4.82 -14.37
C TYR A 85 14.76 -4.19 -12.99
N ILE A 86 15.63 -4.48 -12.01
CA ILE A 86 15.64 -3.76 -10.73
C ILE A 86 15.88 -2.26 -10.96
N ASP A 87 16.87 -1.89 -11.78
CA ASP A 87 17.16 -0.48 -12.08
C ASP A 87 15.98 0.23 -12.76
N ILE A 88 15.30 -0.43 -13.70
CA ILE A 88 14.12 0.09 -14.40
C ILE A 88 12.97 0.33 -13.42
N ALA A 89 12.73 -0.63 -12.52
CA ALA A 89 11.69 -0.49 -11.50
C ALA A 89 12.02 0.66 -10.52
N ILE A 90 13.26 0.75 -10.04
CA ILE A 90 13.69 1.83 -9.14
C ILE A 90 13.59 3.20 -9.81
N ASP A 91 14.05 3.34 -11.06
CA ASP A 91 13.91 4.60 -11.83
C ASP A 91 12.44 5.02 -11.94
N SER A 92 11.54 4.05 -12.15
CA SER A 92 10.11 4.31 -12.25
C SER A 92 9.48 4.70 -10.92
N ILE A 93 9.88 4.07 -9.81
CA ILE A 93 9.47 4.46 -8.45
C ILE A 93 9.89 5.90 -8.16
N GLU A 94 11.13 6.27 -8.48
CA GLU A 94 11.69 7.57 -8.13
C GLU A 94 11.17 8.71 -9.00
N LYS A 95 10.91 8.46 -10.28
CA LYS A 95 10.67 9.52 -11.28
C LYS A 95 9.25 9.56 -11.84
N ALA A 96 8.41 8.56 -11.61
CA ALA A 96 7.01 8.63 -12.04
C ALA A 96 6.25 9.71 -11.25
N ARG A 97 5.30 10.39 -11.92
CA ARG A 97 4.42 11.37 -11.27
C ARG A 97 3.23 10.68 -10.63
N GLU A 98 2.60 9.76 -11.34
CA GLU A 98 1.46 9.00 -10.82
C GLU A 98 1.87 7.97 -9.78
N THR A 99 1.15 7.94 -8.65
CA THR A 99 1.39 6.96 -7.56
C THR A 99 1.05 5.53 -7.99
N GLU A 100 0.10 5.35 -8.91
CA GLU A 100 -0.24 4.05 -9.52
C GLU A 100 0.99 3.42 -10.17
N ILE A 101 1.68 4.17 -11.05
CA ILE A 101 2.90 3.69 -11.73
C ILE A 101 4.00 3.36 -10.72
N LYS A 102 4.19 4.17 -9.67
CA LYS A 102 5.17 3.87 -8.61
C LYS A 102 4.85 2.56 -7.90
N THR A 103 3.56 2.30 -7.66
CA THR A 103 3.07 1.08 -6.99
C THR A 103 3.26 -0.14 -7.88
N ASP A 104 2.94 -0.03 -9.18
CA ASP A 104 3.15 -1.11 -10.16
C ASP A 104 4.63 -1.42 -10.36
N ALA A 105 5.49 -0.40 -10.40
CA ALA A 105 6.93 -0.57 -10.47
C ALA A 105 7.46 -1.31 -9.22
N PHE A 106 6.96 -0.96 -8.03
CA PHE A 106 7.31 -1.68 -6.81
C PHE A 106 6.77 -3.11 -6.79
N HIS A 107 5.57 -3.36 -7.32
CA HIS A 107 5.06 -4.71 -7.52
C HIS A 107 6.03 -5.56 -8.33
N ASN A 108 6.45 -5.06 -9.50
CA ASN A 108 7.35 -5.80 -10.38
C ASN A 108 8.71 -6.07 -9.72
N LEU A 109 9.26 -5.08 -9.01
CA LEU A 109 10.49 -5.25 -8.23
C LEU A 109 10.33 -6.33 -7.14
N TYR A 110 9.27 -6.25 -6.34
CA TYR A 110 8.99 -7.21 -5.28
C TYR A 110 8.81 -8.62 -5.86
N ALA A 111 8.03 -8.76 -6.92
CA ALA A 111 7.76 -10.03 -7.58
C ALA A 111 9.03 -10.63 -8.18
N LEU A 112 9.88 -9.82 -8.82
CA LEU A 112 11.15 -10.28 -9.40
C LEU A 112 12.09 -10.78 -8.30
N LEU A 113 12.21 -10.05 -7.19
CA LEU A 113 13.02 -10.49 -6.05
C LEU A 113 12.46 -11.78 -5.45
N GLN A 114 11.14 -11.86 -5.24
CA GLN A 114 10.51 -13.05 -4.70
C GLN A 114 10.73 -14.27 -5.61
N LYS A 115 10.59 -14.09 -6.92
CA LYS A 115 10.80 -15.14 -7.92
C LYS A 115 12.26 -15.57 -7.97
N SER A 116 13.19 -14.61 -7.92
CA SER A 116 14.63 -14.87 -7.82
C SER A 116 14.99 -15.65 -6.56
N ILE A 117 14.32 -15.40 -5.44
CA ILE A 117 14.54 -16.14 -4.19
C ILE A 117 13.98 -17.56 -4.29
N LYS A 118 12.74 -17.71 -4.74
CA LYS A 118 12.00 -18.99 -4.62
C LYS A 118 12.18 -19.94 -5.81
N GLU A 119 12.43 -19.43 -7.00
CA GLU A 119 12.35 -20.22 -8.24
C GLU A 119 13.72 -20.40 -8.94
N SER A 120 14.77 -19.77 -8.42
CA SER A 120 16.14 -19.96 -8.93
C SER A 120 16.68 -21.37 -8.66
N GLY A 121 16.23 -22.03 -7.59
CA GLY A 121 16.64 -23.40 -7.26
C GLY A 121 18.18 -23.52 -7.18
N PRO A 122 18.81 -24.46 -7.91
CA PRO A 122 20.27 -24.61 -7.93
C PRO A 122 21.03 -23.34 -8.35
N GLU A 123 20.41 -22.48 -9.15
CA GLU A 123 21.01 -21.24 -9.65
C GLU A 123 20.97 -20.09 -8.63
N LEU A 124 20.35 -20.28 -7.46
CA LEU A 124 20.18 -19.23 -6.46
C LEU A 124 21.50 -18.54 -6.10
N LYS A 125 22.60 -19.30 -5.98
CA LYS A 125 23.93 -18.72 -5.66
C LYS A 125 24.35 -17.64 -6.65
N ARG A 126 24.03 -17.77 -7.95
CA ARG A 126 24.30 -16.75 -8.97
C ARG A 126 23.40 -15.53 -8.84
N PHE A 127 22.22 -15.69 -8.26
CA PHE A 127 21.25 -14.62 -8.04
C PHE A 127 21.42 -13.87 -6.71
N LEU A 128 22.17 -14.41 -5.73
CA LEU A 128 22.40 -13.74 -4.45
C LEU A 128 22.92 -12.29 -4.59
N PRO A 129 23.90 -11.99 -5.46
CA PRO A 129 24.36 -10.61 -5.64
C PRO A 129 23.27 -9.65 -6.13
N VAL A 130 22.42 -10.10 -7.08
CA VAL A 130 21.34 -9.27 -7.61
C VAL A 130 20.17 -9.12 -6.62
N ILE A 131 19.90 -10.13 -5.81
CA ILE A 131 18.92 -10.04 -4.70
C ILE A 131 19.41 -9.02 -3.66
N ASN A 132 20.68 -9.11 -3.23
CA ASN A 132 21.29 -8.16 -2.29
C ASN A 132 21.35 -6.74 -2.88
N TYR A 133 21.61 -6.62 -4.18
CA TYR A 133 21.51 -5.35 -4.89
C TYR A 133 20.08 -4.77 -4.82
N GLY A 134 19.06 -5.58 -5.07
CA GLY A 134 17.66 -5.17 -4.95
C GLY A 134 17.30 -4.66 -3.56
N PHE A 135 17.65 -5.41 -2.50
CA PHE A 135 17.45 -4.96 -1.12
C PHE A 135 18.17 -3.64 -0.84
N SER A 136 19.41 -3.50 -1.31
CA SER A 136 20.21 -2.28 -1.14
C SER A 136 19.59 -1.09 -1.88
N ARG A 137 19.01 -1.29 -3.07
CA ARG A 137 18.34 -0.22 -3.83
C ARG A 137 17.05 0.23 -3.16
N ILE A 138 16.23 -0.71 -2.67
CA ILE A 138 15.03 -0.38 -1.89
C ILE A 138 15.44 0.40 -0.63
N ASN A 139 16.50 -0.03 0.05
CA ASN A 139 17.00 0.64 1.25
C ASN A 139 17.58 2.04 1.00
N LYS A 140 17.82 2.44 -0.25
CA LYS A 140 18.31 3.78 -0.62
C LYS A 140 17.21 4.74 -1.09
N LEU A 141 15.99 4.26 -1.30
CA LEU A 141 14.86 5.10 -1.68
C LEU A 141 14.62 6.21 -0.66
N SER A 142 14.11 7.37 -1.09
CA SER A 142 13.79 8.47 -0.17
C SER A 142 12.73 8.07 0.88
N GLY A 143 12.59 8.84 1.96
CA GLY A 143 11.60 8.58 3.00
C GLY A 143 10.16 8.52 2.47
N GLU A 144 9.83 9.38 1.50
CA GLU A 144 8.53 9.37 0.81
C GLU A 144 8.28 8.05 0.07
N HIS A 145 9.23 7.60 -0.74
CA HIS A 145 9.10 6.34 -1.48
C HIS A 145 9.09 5.12 -0.55
N LEU A 146 9.89 5.12 0.52
CA LEU A 146 9.84 4.07 1.54
C LEU A 146 8.48 4.03 2.24
N SER A 147 7.87 5.19 2.52
CA SER A 147 6.54 5.27 3.12
C SER A 147 5.46 4.66 2.23
N LEU A 148 5.53 4.91 0.92
CA LEU A 148 4.63 4.32 -0.07
C LEU A 148 4.78 2.79 -0.09
N ILE A 149 6.01 2.30 -0.06
CA ILE A 149 6.33 0.87 -0.06
C ILE A 149 5.85 0.18 1.21
N ALA A 150 6.14 0.76 2.38
CA ALA A 150 5.74 0.18 3.66
C ALA A 150 4.22 0.06 3.80
N ARG A 151 3.48 0.98 3.19
CA ARG A 151 2.01 1.00 3.14
C ARG A 151 1.41 0.13 2.05
N SER A 152 2.23 -0.39 1.13
CA SER A 152 1.76 -1.24 0.05
C SER A 152 1.25 -2.58 0.57
N TYR A 153 0.48 -3.29 -0.25
CA TYR A 153 0.04 -4.65 0.06
C TYR A 153 1.22 -5.63 0.26
N TYR A 154 2.38 -5.33 -0.35
CA TYR A 154 3.56 -6.19 -0.29
C TYR A 154 4.28 -6.05 1.04
N ARG A 155 4.62 -7.20 1.63
CA ARG A 155 5.21 -7.27 2.97
C ARG A 155 6.70 -7.59 2.88
N LEU A 156 7.57 -6.59 3.12
CA LEU A 156 9.02 -6.75 3.06
C LEU A 156 9.55 -7.84 4.01
N ASN A 157 8.95 -7.98 5.19
CA ASN A 157 9.28 -9.07 6.11
C ASN A 157 8.90 -10.46 5.59
N ARG A 158 7.86 -10.60 4.75
CA ARG A 158 7.56 -11.89 4.08
C ARG A 158 8.60 -12.21 3.01
N LEU A 159 9.05 -11.21 2.24
CA LEU A 159 10.13 -11.38 1.27
C LEU A 159 11.43 -11.79 1.95
N ALA A 160 11.77 -11.11 3.05
CA ALA A 160 12.95 -11.41 3.85
C ALA A 160 12.87 -12.79 4.53
N ARG A 161 11.68 -13.24 4.96
CA ARG A 161 11.48 -14.60 5.47
C ARG A 161 11.68 -15.67 4.40
N ALA A 162 11.21 -15.41 3.17
CA ALA A 162 11.51 -16.30 2.04
C ALA A 162 13.02 -16.33 1.77
N PHE A 163 13.70 -15.18 1.81
CA PHE A 163 15.15 -15.13 1.63
C PHE A 163 15.89 -15.91 2.73
N LEU A 164 15.52 -15.75 4.00
CA LEU A 164 16.10 -16.50 5.12
C LEU A 164 15.98 -18.03 4.95
N HIS A 165 14.86 -18.49 4.39
CA HIS A 165 14.60 -19.91 4.17
C HIS A 165 15.44 -20.49 3.03
N GLU A 166 15.51 -19.79 1.89
CA GLU A 166 16.19 -20.29 0.68
C GLU A 166 17.70 -20.02 0.68
N ALA A 167 18.16 -18.95 1.33
CA ALA A 167 19.56 -18.54 1.29
C ALA A 167 20.47 -19.55 2.03
N PRO A 168 21.63 -19.91 1.44
CA PRO A 168 22.65 -20.69 2.12
C PRO A 168 23.08 -20.06 3.47
N PRO A 169 23.44 -20.85 4.49
CA PRO A 169 23.86 -20.33 5.80
C PRO A 169 25.00 -19.31 5.75
N GLU A 170 25.91 -19.45 4.77
CA GLU A 170 27.05 -18.56 4.55
C GLU A 170 26.71 -17.23 3.85
N THR A 171 25.44 -16.99 3.53
CA THR A 171 25.00 -15.78 2.83
C THR A 171 25.21 -14.54 3.69
N ASP A 172 25.66 -13.45 3.05
CA ASP A 172 25.66 -12.12 3.66
C ASP A 172 24.24 -11.53 3.68
N PHE A 173 23.70 -11.35 4.88
CA PHE A 173 22.37 -10.78 5.12
C PHE A 173 22.37 -9.26 5.36
N GLN A 174 23.50 -8.57 5.18
CA GLN A 174 23.62 -7.13 5.48
C GLN A 174 22.60 -6.28 4.75
N ALA A 175 22.37 -6.53 3.46
CA ALA A 175 21.47 -5.73 2.64
C ALA A 175 20.00 -5.84 3.11
N VAL A 176 19.54 -7.06 3.41
CA VAL A 176 18.17 -7.30 3.90
C VAL A 176 17.99 -6.82 5.34
N ASN A 177 18.99 -7.02 6.21
CA ASN A 177 18.93 -6.55 7.60
C ASN A 177 18.86 -5.03 7.64
N SER A 178 19.70 -4.34 6.86
CA SER A 178 19.68 -2.87 6.78
C SER A 178 18.34 -2.34 6.29
N LEU A 179 17.76 -2.99 5.26
CA LEU A 179 16.43 -2.66 4.76
C LEU A 179 15.35 -2.86 5.83
N LEU A 180 15.36 -3.99 6.52
CA LEU A 180 14.36 -4.29 7.55
C LEU A 180 14.47 -3.35 8.75
N ILE A 181 15.68 -3.03 9.20
CA ILE A 181 15.91 -2.06 10.28
C ILE A 181 15.24 -0.72 9.91
N ARG A 182 15.54 -0.21 8.71
CA ARG A 182 14.95 1.05 8.24
C ARG A 182 13.43 0.97 8.09
N TYR A 183 12.90 -0.15 7.61
CA TYR A 183 11.47 -0.41 7.50
C TYR A 183 10.76 -0.46 8.85
N PHE A 184 11.35 -1.11 9.86
CA PHE A 184 10.77 -1.18 11.21
C PHE A 184 10.86 0.16 11.94
N GLU A 185 11.96 0.92 11.79
CA GLU A 185 12.04 2.29 12.31
C GLU A 185 10.92 3.17 11.76
N TYR A 186 10.70 3.14 10.44
CA TYR A 186 9.58 3.83 9.82
C TYR A 186 8.24 3.34 10.38
N THR A 187 8.04 2.03 10.44
CA THR A 187 6.79 1.40 10.89
C THR A 187 6.43 1.86 12.30
N PHE A 188 7.35 1.72 13.26
CA PHE A 188 7.08 2.09 14.66
C PHE A 188 6.96 3.59 14.84
N SER A 189 7.76 4.40 14.14
CA SER A 189 7.64 5.86 14.20
C SER A 189 6.29 6.34 13.64
N TYR A 190 5.80 5.73 12.56
CA TYR A 190 4.49 6.03 12.01
C TYR A 190 3.38 5.71 13.01
N TRP A 191 3.32 4.49 13.54
CA TRP A 191 2.24 4.10 14.46
C TRP A 191 2.28 4.84 15.80
N LEU A 192 3.46 5.25 16.28
CA LEU A 192 3.58 6.11 17.48
C LEU A 192 3.21 7.57 17.24
N SER A 193 3.11 8.00 15.97
CA SER A 193 2.67 9.36 15.62
C SER A 193 1.15 9.50 15.54
N GLU A 194 0.43 8.38 15.43
CA GLU A 194 -1.03 8.33 15.53
C GLU A 194 -1.46 8.42 17.01
N ASN A 195 -2.77 8.55 17.25
CA ASN A 195 -3.30 8.45 18.61
C ASN A 195 -3.19 7.02 19.13
N ASP A 196 -2.93 6.85 20.43
CA ASP A 196 -3.03 5.53 21.04
C ASP A 196 -4.48 5.03 20.95
N PRO A 197 -4.74 3.87 20.31
CA PRO A 197 -6.09 3.42 20.02
C PRO A 197 -6.88 3.06 21.29
N HIS A 198 -6.20 2.64 22.37
CA HIS A 198 -6.84 2.36 23.65
C HIS A 198 -7.31 3.66 24.32
N GLU A 199 -6.41 4.64 24.44
CA GLU A 199 -6.73 5.94 25.04
C GLU A 199 -7.76 6.72 24.20
N TRP A 200 -7.68 6.62 22.88
CA TRP A 200 -8.65 7.21 21.97
C TRP A 200 -10.04 6.58 22.16
N PHE A 201 -10.13 5.24 22.16
CA PHE A 201 -11.42 4.56 22.23
C PHE A 201 -12.11 4.77 23.58
N GLY A 202 -11.37 4.73 24.69
CA GLY A 202 -11.92 5.02 26.03
C GLY A 202 -12.51 6.43 26.15
N ARG A 203 -11.91 7.43 25.48
CA ARG A 203 -12.47 8.79 25.40
C ARG A 203 -13.76 8.84 24.59
N GLU A 204 -13.84 8.14 23.46
CA GLU A 204 -15.03 8.15 22.61
C GLU A 204 -16.26 7.53 23.29
N ILE A 205 -16.08 6.48 24.10
CA ILE A 205 -17.18 5.87 24.84
C ILE A 205 -17.48 6.56 26.18
N SER A 206 -16.71 7.59 26.55
CA SER A 206 -16.85 8.35 27.82
C SER A 206 -16.89 7.48 29.08
N GLN A 207 -16.27 6.31 29.04
CA GLN A 207 -16.25 5.33 30.13
C GLN A 207 -14.89 4.61 30.18
N PRO A 208 -14.42 4.20 31.37
CA PRO A 208 -13.23 3.34 31.49
C PRO A 208 -13.47 2.01 30.80
N LEU A 209 -12.47 1.51 30.06
CA LEU A 209 -12.54 0.19 29.44
C LEU A 209 -12.40 -0.90 30.52
N GLN A 210 -13.32 -1.87 30.49
CA GLN A 210 -13.19 -3.11 31.26
C GLN A 210 -11.89 -3.84 30.88
N SER A 211 -11.38 -4.69 31.78
CA SER A 211 -10.11 -5.40 31.61
C SER A 211 -10.04 -6.21 30.32
N GLU A 212 -11.13 -6.88 29.97
CA GLU A 212 -11.27 -7.76 28.82
C GLU A 212 -11.17 -6.97 27.51
N ILE A 213 -11.87 -5.83 27.45
CA ILE A 213 -11.85 -4.91 26.30
C ILE A 213 -10.49 -4.24 26.19
N SER A 214 -9.93 -3.76 27.30
CA SER A 214 -8.59 -3.14 27.34
C SER A 214 -7.51 -4.08 26.78
N ALA A 215 -7.59 -5.37 27.10
CA ALA A 215 -6.65 -6.38 26.60
C ALA A 215 -6.66 -6.53 25.06
N LEU A 216 -7.77 -6.21 24.38
CA LEU A 216 -7.88 -6.28 22.92
C LEU A 216 -6.95 -5.28 22.21
N PHE A 217 -6.69 -4.13 22.83
CA PHE A 217 -5.86 -3.06 22.27
C PHE A 217 -4.36 -3.27 22.49
N LYS A 218 -3.97 -4.12 23.45
CA LYS A 218 -2.56 -4.36 23.82
C LYS A 218 -1.62 -4.60 22.63
N PRO A 219 -2.01 -5.36 21.57
CA PRO A 219 -1.12 -5.58 20.41
C PRO A 219 -0.84 -4.33 19.55
N ILE A 220 -1.66 -3.29 19.65
CA ILE A 220 -1.53 -2.04 18.87
C ILE A 220 -1.35 -0.80 19.75
N SER A 221 -1.19 -0.98 21.06
CA SER A 221 -0.96 0.12 22.00
C SER A 221 0.43 0.73 21.82
N HIS A 222 0.57 2.01 22.16
CA HIS A 222 1.87 2.69 22.15
C HIS A 222 2.88 2.02 23.07
N SER A 223 2.45 1.46 24.21
CA SER A 223 3.33 0.70 25.09
C SER A 223 3.94 -0.53 24.40
N HIS A 224 3.15 -1.28 23.63
CA HIS A 224 3.63 -2.42 22.86
C HIS A 224 4.55 -1.99 21.71
N ILE A 225 4.16 -0.98 20.94
CA ILE A 225 4.97 -0.48 19.82
C ILE A 225 6.31 0.10 20.30
N ARG A 226 6.33 0.82 21.44
CA ARG A 226 7.59 1.26 22.09
C ARG A 226 8.46 0.08 22.49
N ALA A 227 7.88 -0.98 23.06
CA ALA A 227 8.64 -2.19 23.41
C ALA A 227 9.23 -2.87 22.17
N CYS A 228 8.49 -2.94 21.06
CA CYS A 228 9.02 -3.43 19.77
C CYS A 228 10.17 -2.56 19.24
N ARG A 229 10.07 -1.23 19.38
CA ARG A 229 11.13 -0.31 19.00
C ARG A 229 12.38 -0.46 19.87
N THR A 230 12.22 -0.65 21.18
CA THR A 230 13.34 -0.95 22.08
C THR A 230 14.05 -2.25 21.65
N LYS A 231 13.29 -3.31 21.36
CA LYS A 231 13.86 -4.57 20.84
C LYS A 231 14.60 -4.37 19.51
N LEU A 232 14.09 -3.53 18.61
CA LEU A 232 14.78 -3.17 17.38
C LEU A 232 16.14 -2.52 17.68
N HIS A 233 16.18 -1.54 18.57
CA HIS A 233 17.43 -0.89 18.97
C HIS A 233 18.41 -1.86 19.65
N GLU A 234 17.92 -2.80 20.48
CA GLU A 234 18.73 -3.87 21.07
C GLU A 234 19.37 -4.74 19.99
N ILE A 235 18.60 -5.17 18.97
CA ILE A 235 19.13 -5.94 17.83
C ILE A 235 20.23 -5.15 17.10
N VAL A 236 19.99 -3.88 16.80
CA VAL A 236 20.96 -3.00 16.11
C VAL A 236 22.23 -2.79 16.95
N SER A 237 22.11 -2.72 18.28
CA SER A 237 23.24 -2.49 19.18
C SER A 237 24.28 -3.63 19.19
N LEU A 238 23.88 -4.84 18.80
CA LEU A 238 24.77 -6.00 18.68
C LEU A 238 25.80 -5.87 17.54
N ARG A 239 25.60 -4.91 16.62
CA ARG A 239 26.47 -4.63 15.45
C ARG A 239 26.77 -5.83 14.54
N ASP A 240 25.91 -6.86 14.60
CA ASP A 240 26.01 -8.09 13.83
C ASP A 240 25.12 -8.02 12.57
N ASN A 241 25.25 -6.93 11.82
CA ASN A 241 24.27 -6.55 10.78
C ASN A 241 24.27 -7.49 9.57
N ASN A 242 25.29 -8.30 9.35
CA ASN A 242 25.39 -9.25 8.25
C ASN A 242 24.87 -10.66 8.59
N SER A 243 24.55 -10.93 9.86
CA SER A 243 24.23 -12.30 10.27
C SER A 243 22.80 -12.72 9.98
N ARG A 244 22.67 -14.04 9.81
CA ARG A 244 21.39 -14.75 9.77
C ARG A 244 20.59 -14.57 11.06
N THR A 245 21.26 -14.61 12.21
CA THR A 245 20.64 -14.45 13.53
C THR A 245 19.99 -13.08 13.70
N THR A 246 20.62 -12.03 13.18
CA THR A 246 20.03 -10.68 13.17
C THR A 246 18.74 -10.67 12.33
N LEU A 247 18.74 -11.31 11.16
CA LEU A 247 17.54 -11.42 10.33
C LEU A 247 16.41 -12.17 11.06
N GLU A 248 16.72 -13.28 11.71
CA GLU A 248 15.75 -14.07 12.49
C GLU A 248 15.10 -13.22 13.59
N LYS A 249 15.89 -12.46 14.36
CA LYS A 249 15.37 -11.55 15.40
C LYS A 249 14.52 -10.43 14.82
N LEU A 250 14.94 -9.82 13.71
CA LEU A 250 14.16 -8.78 13.02
C LEU A 250 12.80 -9.33 12.55
N LEU A 251 12.75 -10.56 12.05
CA LEU A 251 11.52 -11.20 11.57
C LEU A 251 10.52 -11.58 12.68
N CYS A 252 10.91 -11.49 13.95
CA CYS A 252 10.00 -11.60 15.09
C CYS A 252 9.22 -10.31 15.39
N LEU A 253 9.65 -9.18 14.81
CA LEU A 253 8.98 -7.88 15.01
C LEU A 253 7.73 -7.76 14.10
N PRO A 254 6.65 -7.12 14.58
CA PRO A 254 5.46 -6.89 13.76
C PRO A 254 5.75 -5.81 12.71
N GLY A 255 5.57 -6.15 11.44
CA GLY A 255 5.66 -5.21 10.34
C GLY A 255 4.39 -4.37 10.19
N TYR A 256 4.47 -3.37 9.33
CA TYR A 256 3.37 -2.47 9.00
C TYR A 256 2.07 -3.23 8.67
N GLY A 257 2.14 -4.20 7.75
CA GLY A 257 0.99 -5.00 7.35
C GLY A 257 0.41 -5.90 8.45
N GLU A 258 1.21 -6.37 9.41
CA GLU A 258 0.68 -7.08 10.59
C GLU A 258 -0.11 -6.13 11.49
N ILE A 259 0.40 -4.92 11.74
CA ILE A 259 -0.30 -3.90 12.55
C ILE A 259 -1.60 -3.49 11.87
N VAL A 260 -1.60 -3.25 10.55
CA VAL A 260 -2.83 -3.02 9.76
C VAL A 260 -3.83 -4.16 9.94
N SER A 261 -3.38 -5.42 9.96
CA SER A 261 -4.27 -6.58 10.15
C SER A 261 -4.91 -6.58 11.54
N LEU A 262 -4.19 -6.13 12.57
CA LEU A 262 -4.72 -5.99 13.93
C LEU A 262 -5.79 -4.89 14.01
N TYR A 263 -5.55 -3.72 13.42
CA TYR A 263 -6.57 -2.66 13.30
C TYR A 263 -7.80 -3.13 12.51
N LYS A 264 -7.60 -3.91 11.45
CA LYS A 264 -8.68 -4.48 10.64
C LYS A 264 -9.56 -5.44 11.44
N GLY A 265 -8.97 -6.31 12.26
CA GLY A 265 -9.71 -7.33 13.02
C GLY A 265 -10.29 -6.85 14.36
N LEU A 266 -9.83 -5.71 14.88
CA LEU A 266 -10.28 -5.21 16.18
C LEU A 266 -11.77 -4.84 16.25
N PRO A 267 -12.42 -4.24 15.22
CA PRO A 267 -13.86 -3.99 15.23
C PRO A 267 -14.71 -5.23 15.53
N ASP A 268 -14.38 -6.37 14.93
CA ASP A 268 -15.13 -7.62 15.14
C ASP A 268 -14.92 -8.16 16.56
N ARG A 269 -13.70 -8.05 17.09
CA ARG A 269 -13.43 -8.45 18.48
C ARG A 269 -14.13 -7.55 19.50
N LEU A 270 -14.23 -6.25 19.21
CA LEU A 270 -14.99 -5.29 20.02
C LEU A 270 -16.50 -5.61 19.99
N PHE A 271 -17.01 -5.99 18.82
CA PHE A 271 -18.39 -6.46 18.68
C PHE A 271 -18.65 -7.69 19.55
N GLU A 272 -17.75 -8.67 19.55
CA GLU A 272 -17.91 -9.89 20.35
C GLU A 272 -17.79 -9.64 21.86
N SER A 273 -17.07 -8.60 22.28
CA SER A 273 -16.80 -8.32 23.70
C SER A 273 -17.89 -7.55 24.44
N ALA A 274 -18.91 -7.03 23.75
CA ALA A 274 -19.94 -6.18 24.37
C ALA A 274 -21.14 -6.98 24.89
N ASP A 275 -21.67 -6.55 26.05
CA ASP A 275 -22.70 -7.28 26.82
C ASP A 275 -24.09 -7.28 26.17
N ASN A 276 -24.41 -6.31 25.31
CA ASN A 276 -25.70 -6.21 24.63
C ASN A 276 -25.55 -5.77 23.17
N GLU A 277 -26.52 -6.15 22.35
CA GLU A 277 -26.46 -6.00 20.89
C GLU A 277 -26.25 -4.54 20.44
N LYS A 278 -26.84 -3.57 21.15
CA LYS A 278 -26.65 -2.14 20.90
C LYS A 278 -25.18 -1.73 21.10
N LEU A 279 -24.57 -2.09 22.24
CA LEU A 279 -23.16 -1.81 22.52
C LEU A 279 -22.23 -2.49 21.51
N LYS A 280 -22.55 -3.72 21.05
CA LYS A 280 -21.74 -4.41 20.04
C LYS A 280 -21.63 -3.59 18.76
N HIS A 281 -22.76 -3.14 18.23
CA HIS A 281 -22.81 -2.32 17.02
C HIS A 281 -22.17 -0.95 17.23
N GLN A 282 -22.37 -0.32 18.39
CA GLN A 282 -21.76 0.97 18.72
C GLN A 282 -20.23 0.89 18.80
N TYR A 283 -19.68 -0.06 19.55
CA TYR A 283 -18.23 -0.24 19.69
C TYR A 283 -17.57 -0.52 18.34
N LYS A 284 -18.17 -1.43 17.56
CA LYS A 284 -17.70 -1.74 16.21
C LYS A 284 -17.70 -0.50 15.33
N LEU A 285 -18.78 0.27 15.32
CA LEU A 285 -18.90 1.46 14.48
C LEU A 285 -17.91 2.57 14.86
N ILE A 286 -17.76 2.86 16.16
CA ILE A 286 -16.79 3.84 16.66
C ILE A 286 -15.39 3.49 16.17
N PHE A 287 -14.98 2.23 16.31
CA PHE A 287 -13.64 1.83 15.89
C PHE A 287 -13.47 1.76 14.36
N LEU A 288 -14.51 1.45 13.60
CA LEU A 288 -14.45 1.57 12.13
C LEU A 288 -14.28 3.03 11.69
N PHE A 289 -14.91 3.99 12.37
CA PHE A 289 -14.68 5.42 12.14
C PHE A 289 -13.25 5.84 12.49
N HIS A 290 -12.67 5.27 13.55
CA HIS A 290 -11.25 5.45 13.84
C HIS A 290 -10.37 5.01 12.67
N ASN A 291 -10.62 3.80 12.17
CA ASN A 291 -9.85 3.22 11.06
C ASN A 291 -9.89 4.11 9.81
N MET A 292 -11.05 4.71 9.52
CA MET A 292 -11.23 5.65 8.40
C MET A 292 -10.43 6.96 8.54
N ASN A 293 -10.12 7.38 9.76
CA ASN A 293 -9.37 8.61 10.02
C ASN A 293 -7.85 8.42 9.98
N ILE A 294 -7.35 7.18 10.07
CA ILE A 294 -5.93 6.88 9.99
C ILE A 294 -5.51 6.74 8.53
N ALA A 295 -4.65 7.64 8.04
CA ALA A 295 -4.18 7.63 6.66
C ALA A 295 -3.48 6.31 6.31
N GLY A 296 -2.74 5.75 7.26
CA GLY A 296 -1.99 4.51 7.14
C GLY A 296 -2.83 3.26 6.92
N LEU A 297 -4.14 3.33 7.20
CA LEU A 297 -5.11 2.25 6.96
C LEU A 297 -5.81 2.40 5.60
N SER A 298 -5.35 3.27 4.72
CA SER A 298 -5.98 3.54 3.42
C SER A 298 -6.25 2.29 2.57
N GLY A 299 -5.41 1.25 2.69
CA GLY A 299 -5.59 -0.01 1.98
C GLY A 299 -6.82 -0.83 2.41
N ILE A 300 -7.39 -0.55 3.58
CA ILE A 300 -8.60 -1.21 4.10
C ILE A 300 -9.82 -0.27 4.17
N HIS A 301 -9.68 1.00 3.76
CA HIS A 301 -10.74 2.01 3.90
C HIS A 301 -12.00 1.65 3.11
N GLU A 302 -11.87 1.11 1.90
CA GLU A 302 -13.06 0.75 1.11
C GLU A 302 -13.87 -0.36 1.79
N GLU A 303 -13.20 -1.39 2.33
CA GLU A 303 -13.83 -2.47 3.07
C GLU A 303 -14.42 -1.98 4.40
N THR A 304 -13.68 -1.13 5.12
CA THR A 304 -14.14 -0.48 6.35
C THR A 304 -15.41 0.35 6.08
N LEU A 305 -15.46 1.09 4.98
CA LEU A 305 -16.61 1.89 4.59
C LEU A 305 -17.82 1.00 4.24
N ARG A 306 -17.61 -0.13 3.59
CA ARG A 306 -18.68 -1.12 3.34
C ARG A 306 -19.26 -1.66 4.66
N GLU A 307 -18.42 -1.92 5.66
CA GLU A 307 -18.86 -2.42 6.97
C GLU A 307 -19.58 -1.34 7.79
N VAL A 308 -19.09 -0.10 7.77
CA VAL A 308 -19.76 1.08 8.34
C VAL A 308 -21.20 1.17 7.82
N ASN A 309 -21.39 1.07 6.50
CA ASN A 309 -22.74 1.14 5.90
C ASN A 309 -23.67 0.03 6.38
N ARG A 310 -23.13 -1.18 6.59
CA ARG A 310 -23.91 -2.33 7.07
C ARG A 310 -24.40 -2.09 8.49
N ILE A 311 -23.53 -1.61 9.38
CA ILE A 311 -23.85 -1.37 10.79
C ILE A 311 -24.83 -0.20 10.94
N ILE A 312 -24.64 0.88 10.19
CA ILE A 312 -25.56 2.03 10.24
C ILE A 312 -26.97 1.65 9.81
N SER A 313 -27.10 0.82 8.77
CA SER A 313 -28.42 0.34 8.32
C SER A 313 -29.15 -0.41 9.44
N TRP A 314 -28.41 -1.13 10.29
CA TRP A 314 -28.97 -1.79 11.46
C TRP A 314 -29.31 -0.78 12.57
N LEU A 315 -28.39 0.13 12.90
CA LEU A 315 -28.60 1.12 13.97
C LEU A 315 -29.79 2.05 13.69
N ILE A 316 -29.99 2.47 12.43
CA ILE A 316 -31.15 3.31 12.06
C ILE A 316 -32.49 2.63 12.41
N ALA A 317 -32.56 1.30 12.36
CA ALA A 317 -33.77 0.55 12.67
C ALA A 317 -33.95 0.24 14.18
N HIS A 318 -32.94 0.49 15.01
CA HIS A 318 -32.90 -0.01 16.41
C HIS A 318 -32.45 1.04 17.44
N GLU A 319 -32.23 2.29 17.04
CA GLU A 319 -31.80 3.40 17.90
C GLU A 319 -32.88 4.50 17.96
N ASP A 320 -32.79 5.37 18.96
CA ASP A 320 -33.64 6.56 19.02
C ASP A 320 -33.19 7.66 18.05
N ILE A 321 -34.11 8.59 17.75
CA ILE A 321 -33.96 9.64 16.74
C ILE A 321 -32.71 10.50 16.99
N GLU A 322 -32.43 10.89 18.23
CA GLU A 322 -31.27 11.73 18.56
C GLU A 322 -29.95 11.02 18.24
N HIS A 323 -29.84 9.75 18.62
CA HIS A 323 -28.67 8.93 18.29
C HIS A 323 -28.54 8.72 16.78
N ILE A 324 -29.66 8.48 16.06
CA ILE A 324 -29.65 8.33 14.61
C ILE A 324 -29.14 9.60 13.93
N GLN A 325 -29.58 10.78 14.35
CA GLN A 325 -29.10 12.06 13.79
C GLN A 325 -27.58 12.22 13.98
N LEU A 326 -27.05 11.91 15.16
CA LEU A 326 -25.61 11.98 15.44
C LEU A 326 -24.80 10.97 14.61
N LEU A 327 -25.33 9.76 14.43
CA LEU A 327 -24.72 8.72 13.58
C LEU A 327 -24.69 9.14 12.11
N ILE A 328 -25.79 9.71 11.59
CA ILE A 328 -25.86 10.25 10.23
C ILE A 328 -24.80 11.34 10.05
N GLN A 329 -24.72 12.31 10.96
CA GLN A 329 -23.77 13.41 10.86
C GLN A 329 -22.30 12.94 10.83
N LYS A 330 -21.91 12.05 11.76
CA LYS A 330 -20.54 11.47 11.78
C LYS A 330 -20.24 10.72 10.48
N THR A 331 -21.19 9.93 9.99
CA THR A 331 -21.04 9.16 8.74
C THR A 331 -20.84 10.06 7.54
N PHE A 332 -21.67 11.09 7.36
CA PHE A 332 -21.55 12.02 6.24
C PHE A 332 -20.23 12.78 6.24
N THR A 333 -19.70 13.10 7.43
CA THR A 333 -18.36 13.69 7.57
C THR A 333 -17.27 12.79 7.00
N ILE A 334 -17.37 11.48 7.23
CA ILE A 334 -16.42 10.48 6.71
C ILE A 334 -16.64 10.28 5.20
N LEU A 335 -17.89 10.08 4.76
CA LEU A 335 -18.22 9.90 3.34
C LEU A 335 -17.73 11.05 2.48
N ARG A 336 -17.83 12.29 2.96
CA ARG A 336 -17.35 13.47 2.25
C ARG A 336 -15.84 13.43 2.02
N LYS A 337 -15.06 12.92 2.98
CA LYS A 337 -13.60 12.76 2.82
C LYS A 337 -13.24 11.59 1.89
N SER A 338 -14.14 10.63 1.73
CA SER A 338 -13.92 9.39 0.97
C SER A 338 -14.43 9.43 -0.47
N ILE A 339 -15.25 10.41 -0.86
CA ILE A 339 -15.92 10.44 -2.17
C ILE A 339 -14.96 10.48 -3.35
N GLU A 340 -13.83 11.19 -3.23
CA GLU A 340 -12.82 11.26 -4.30
C GLU A 340 -12.15 9.91 -4.55
N LYS A 341 -12.02 9.08 -3.51
CA LYS A 341 -11.31 7.79 -3.57
C LYS A 341 -12.24 6.62 -3.84
N PHE A 342 -13.47 6.65 -3.31
CA PHE A 342 -14.41 5.52 -3.33
C PHE A 342 -15.83 5.97 -3.71
N PRO A 343 -16.03 6.62 -4.87
CA PRO A 343 -17.30 7.25 -5.21
C PRO A 343 -18.48 6.26 -5.25
N GLY A 344 -18.28 5.07 -5.82
CA GLY A 344 -19.32 4.04 -5.88
C GLY A 344 -19.76 3.54 -4.51
N THR A 345 -18.80 3.30 -3.60
CA THR A 345 -19.09 2.88 -2.22
C THR A 345 -19.82 3.97 -1.46
N VAL A 346 -19.41 5.24 -1.61
CA VAL A 346 -20.05 6.40 -0.98
C VAL A 346 -21.48 6.60 -1.47
N LEU A 347 -21.74 6.52 -2.78
CA LEU A 347 -23.10 6.64 -3.32
C LEU A 347 -24.01 5.52 -2.80
N LYS A 348 -23.49 4.28 -2.73
CA LYS A 348 -24.20 3.16 -2.13
C LYS A 348 -24.46 3.37 -0.63
N SER A 349 -23.53 3.98 0.10
CA SER A 349 -23.72 4.39 1.50
C SER A 349 -24.92 5.31 1.66
N VAL A 350 -24.95 6.41 0.88
CA VAL A 350 -26.01 7.42 0.95
C VAL A 350 -27.36 6.80 0.59
N LEU A 351 -27.42 5.96 -0.44
CA LEU A 351 -28.64 5.24 -0.81
C LEU A 351 -29.14 4.31 0.30
N ASN A 352 -28.25 3.53 0.91
CA ASN A 352 -28.64 2.60 1.98
C ASN A 352 -29.13 3.34 3.23
N MET A 353 -28.45 4.42 3.62
CA MET A 353 -28.95 5.28 4.71
C MET A 353 -30.30 5.90 4.37
N GLY A 354 -30.49 6.37 3.13
CA GLY A 354 -31.78 6.88 2.65
C GLY A 354 -32.91 5.87 2.78
N LYS A 355 -32.65 4.62 2.38
CA LYS A 355 -33.62 3.53 2.55
C LYS A 355 -33.90 3.24 4.03
N GLY A 356 -32.86 3.15 4.86
CA GLY A 356 -33.00 2.90 6.29
C GLY A 356 -33.84 3.98 6.99
N VAL A 357 -33.50 5.25 6.76
CA VAL A 357 -34.25 6.39 7.31
C VAL A 357 -35.68 6.42 6.80
N TYR A 358 -35.90 6.19 5.50
CA TYR A 358 -37.26 6.14 4.95
C TYR A 358 -38.12 5.05 5.60
N MET A 359 -37.53 3.90 5.96
CA MET A 359 -38.24 2.81 6.63
C MET A 359 -38.60 3.10 8.10
N THR A 360 -38.04 4.15 8.71
CA THR A 360 -38.44 4.58 10.07
C THR A 360 -39.77 5.32 10.09
N ASP A 361 -40.28 5.79 8.95
CA ASP A 361 -41.47 6.66 8.81
C ASP A 361 -41.38 8.00 9.59
N GLU A 362 -40.18 8.36 10.06
CA GLU A 362 -39.92 9.59 10.80
C GLU A 362 -39.60 10.75 9.84
N SER A 363 -40.58 11.63 9.62
CA SER A 363 -40.45 12.78 8.72
C SER A 363 -39.30 13.73 9.10
N GLU A 364 -38.99 13.86 10.39
CA GLU A 364 -37.87 14.66 10.88
C GLU A 364 -36.52 14.08 10.40
N LEU A 365 -36.33 12.77 10.51
CA LEU A 365 -35.11 12.10 10.07
C LEU A 365 -34.93 12.18 8.55
N VAL A 366 -36.02 12.07 7.78
CA VAL A 366 -35.99 12.23 6.32
C VAL A 366 -35.51 13.62 5.93
N ASN A 367 -36.06 14.67 6.57
CA ASN A 367 -35.66 16.06 6.33
C ASN A 367 -34.20 16.31 6.77
N PHE A 368 -33.80 15.78 7.92
CA PHE A 368 -32.44 15.88 8.43
C PHE A 368 -31.44 15.25 7.46
N LEU A 369 -31.69 14.02 6.99
CA LEU A 369 -30.85 13.34 6.01
C LEU A 369 -30.78 14.09 4.67
N GLY A 370 -31.91 14.67 4.23
CA GLY A 370 -31.99 15.49 3.03
C GLY A 370 -30.96 16.62 3.05
N SER A 371 -30.77 17.28 4.20
CA SER A 371 -29.83 18.41 4.35
C SER A 371 -28.35 18.03 4.09
N PHE A 372 -27.96 16.78 4.30
CA PHE A 372 -26.60 16.28 4.04
C PHE A 372 -26.41 15.76 2.62
N SER A 373 -27.47 15.20 2.02
CA SER A 373 -27.41 14.59 0.67
C SER A 373 -27.06 15.63 -0.42
N PHE A 374 -27.53 16.87 -0.26
CA PHE A 374 -27.17 18.00 -1.13
C PHE A 374 -25.67 18.39 -1.04
N GLN A 375 -24.98 18.04 0.04
CA GLN A 375 -23.57 18.40 0.26
C GLN A 375 -22.60 17.37 -0.33
N VAL A 376 -23.01 16.10 -0.45
CA VAL A 376 -22.22 15.02 -1.04
C VAL A 376 -22.26 15.05 -2.58
N GLY A 377 -23.37 15.55 -3.16
CA GLY A 377 -23.55 15.67 -4.62
C GLY A 377 -22.85 16.84 -5.31
N LYS A 378 -22.13 17.71 -4.57
CA LYS A 378 -21.29 18.76 -5.17
C LYS A 378 -19.84 18.28 -5.21
N PRO A 379 -19.27 17.98 -6.40
CA PRO A 379 -17.81 17.89 -6.52
C PRO A 379 -17.23 19.24 -6.08
N THR A 380 -16.10 19.20 -5.37
CA THR A 380 -15.35 20.38 -4.93
C THR A 380 -14.87 21.18 -6.16
N LEU A 381 -15.72 22.02 -6.74
CA LEU A 381 -15.30 23.11 -7.62
C LEU A 381 -14.78 24.23 -6.72
N LEU A 382 -13.46 24.25 -6.47
CA LEU A 382 -12.62 25.38 -6.01
C LEU A 382 -11.22 24.77 -5.79
N LYS A 383 -10.16 25.07 -6.56
CA LYS A 383 -9.70 26.36 -7.09
C LYS A 383 -8.92 26.15 -8.40
N SER A 384 -9.34 26.76 -9.50
CA SER A 384 -8.43 27.17 -10.56
C SER A 384 -8.06 28.64 -10.33
N ASN A 385 -6.81 28.88 -9.96
CA ASN A 385 -6.22 30.22 -10.03
C ASN A 385 -6.15 30.62 -11.52
N LEU A 386 -7.09 31.43 -11.98
CA LEU A 386 -6.93 32.21 -13.20
C LEU A 386 -6.42 33.60 -12.80
N PRO A 387 -5.29 34.07 -13.36
CA PRO A 387 -4.83 35.42 -13.09
C PRO A 387 -5.75 36.42 -13.82
N VAL A 388 -6.31 37.35 -13.07
CA VAL A 388 -6.99 38.51 -13.61
C VAL A 388 -5.92 39.38 -14.27
N ARG A 389 -5.93 39.44 -15.60
CA ARG A 389 -5.25 40.50 -16.35
C ARG A 389 -5.92 41.83 -16.00
N ARG A 390 -5.11 42.79 -15.56
CA ARG A 390 -5.26 44.19 -15.95
C ARG A 390 -4.05 44.56 -16.78
#